data_AF-U6KFB8-F1
#
_entry.id   AF-U6KFB8-F1
#
_cell.length_a   1.000
_cell.length_b   1.000
_cell.length_c   1.000
_cell.angle_alpha   90.00
_cell.angle_beta   90.00
_cell.angle_gamma   90.00
#
_symmetry.space_group_name_H-M   'P 1'
#
loop_
_entity.id
_entity.type
_entity.pdbx_description
1 polymer ?
#
loop_
_entity_poly.entity_id
_entity_poly.type
_entity_poly.pdbx_seq_one_letter_code
_entity_poly.pdbx_strand_id
1 'polypeptide(L)'
;MHVYMTMRILFSKASLTAKDVDALLTEAELLVNYAAYRLARPSRRFTGAYLVMKLSSLFMVFDYLVCTIEVVGDKMNTGRWWPAFVQKFPTAYFVTERRGRKKTKLLNRLVNRLCLALSVYKEGRRPEFREIIDLKRAILAQAYKDSQLANPLWELWRRDDKQFSSGGCDEQSPAEDQEHGQRESDTP
;
A
#
# COMPACT_ATOMS: atom_id res chain seq x y z
N MET A 1 -14.07 3.65 4.38
CA MET A 1 -13.19 4.83 4.35
C MET A 1 -12.68 5.22 5.72
N HIS A 2 -13.53 5.35 6.74
CA HIS A 2 -13.08 5.62 8.12
C HIS A 2 -11.95 4.69 8.57
N VAL A 3 -12.13 3.37 8.39
CA VAL A 3 -11.14 2.35 8.76
C VAL A 3 -9.73 2.63 8.19
N TYR A 4 -9.63 2.92 6.87
CA TYR A 4 -8.35 3.25 6.24
C TYR A 4 -7.75 4.55 6.80
N MET A 5 -8.58 5.55 7.12
CA MET A 5 -8.13 6.81 7.68
C MET A 5 -7.53 6.63 9.08
N THR A 6 -8.24 5.91 9.96
CA THR A 6 -7.74 5.60 11.30
C THR A 6 -6.41 4.88 11.22
N MET A 7 -6.34 3.80 10.43
CA MET A 7 -5.12 3.02 10.30
C MET A 7 -3.97 3.80 9.66
N ARG A 8 -4.23 4.68 8.69
CA ARG A 8 -3.21 5.59 8.13
C ARG A 8 -2.60 6.48 9.23
N ILE A 9 -3.43 7.05 10.10
CA ILE A 9 -2.97 7.89 11.21
C ILE A 9 -2.14 7.04 12.19
N LEU A 10 -2.61 5.85 12.55
CA LEU A 10 -1.89 4.95 13.46
C LEU A 10 -0.53 4.55 12.87
N PHE A 11 -0.48 4.10 11.61
CA PHE A 11 0.78 3.70 10.97
C PHE A 11 1.76 4.85 10.72
N SER A 12 1.31 6.11 10.76
CA SER A 12 2.21 7.27 10.67
C SER A 12 2.91 7.63 11.99
N LYS A 13 2.50 7.02 13.12
CA LYS A 13 3.13 7.28 14.42
C LYS A 13 4.48 6.57 14.51
N ALA A 14 5.46 7.22 15.12
CA ALA A 14 6.77 6.62 15.39
C ALA A 14 6.69 5.44 16.39
N SER A 15 5.70 5.48 17.29
CA SER A 15 5.41 4.39 18.23
C SER A 15 3.91 4.33 18.53
N LEU A 16 3.42 3.15 18.90
CA LEU A 16 2.02 2.91 19.25
C LEU A 16 1.86 2.68 20.75
N THR A 17 0.90 3.37 21.36
CA THR A 17 0.47 3.07 22.73
C THR A 17 -0.42 1.83 22.77
N ALA A 18 -0.70 1.30 23.96
CA ALA A 18 -1.65 0.17 24.11
C ALA A 18 -3.03 0.50 23.50
N LYS A 19 -3.54 1.72 23.76
CA LYS A 19 -4.80 2.21 23.18
C LYS A 19 -4.75 2.28 21.65
N ASP A 20 -3.61 2.65 21.08
CA ASP A 20 -3.43 2.68 19.63
C ASP A 20 -3.43 1.27 19.03
N VAL A 21 -2.81 0.30 19.71
CA VAL A 21 -2.83 -1.11 19.30
C VAL A 21 -4.24 -1.67 19.36
N ASP A 22 -5.02 -1.38 20.41
CA ASP A 22 -6.41 -1.82 20.52
C ASP A 22 -7.29 -1.22 19.41
N ALA A 23 -7.08 0.05 19.09
CA ALA A 23 -7.74 0.69 17.96
C ALA A 23 -7.32 0.04 16.63
N LEU A 24 -6.03 -0.26 16.44
CA LEU A 24 -5.52 -0.91 15.23
C LEU A 24 -6.13 -2.30 15.03
N LEU A 25 -6.25 -3.08 16.11
CA LEU A 25 -6.89 -4.40 16.11
C LEU A 25 -8.37 -4.31 15.73
N THR A 26 -9.09 -3.36 16.33
CA THR A 26 -10.51 -3.11 16.04
C THR A 26 -10.72 -2.77 14.57
N GLU A 27 -9.91 -1.86 14.03
CA GLU A 27 -9.99 -1.44 12.63
C GLU A 27 -9.59 -2.57 11.66
N ALA A 28 -8.62 -3.42 12.03
CA ALA A 28 -8.27 -4.61 11.27
C ALA A 28 -9.41 -5.64 11.23
N GLU A 29 -10.11 -5.87 12.34
CA GLU A 29 -11.29 -6.74 12.37
C GLU A 29 -12.41 -6.21 11.45
N LEU A 30 -12.67 -4.90 11.48
CA LEU A 30 -13.63 -4.27 10.57
C LEU A 30 -13.23 -4.45 9.09
N LEU A 31 -11.94 -4.37 8.76
CA LEU A 31 -11.43 -4.64 7.41
C LEU A 31 -11.62 -6.09 6.99
N VAL A 32 -11.33 -7.04 7.89
CA VAL A 32 -11.56 -8.48 7.64
C VAL A 32 -13.03 -8.74 7.33
N ASN A 33 -13.93 -8.21 8.18
CA ASN A 33 -15.37 -8.34 8.00
C ASN A 33 -15.86 -7.69 6.70
N TYR A 34 -15.39 -6.47 6.41
CA TYR A 34 -15.67 -5.78 5.15
C TYR A 34 -15.25 -6.63 3.95
N ALA A 35 -14.01 -7.13 3.93
CA ALA A 35 -13.49 -7.90 2.81
C ALA A 35 -14.25 -9.22 2.63
N ALA A 36 -14.49 -9.95 3.71
CA ALA A 36 -15.24 -11.20 3.68
C ALA A 36 -16.68 -11.01 3.19
N TYR A 37 -17.36 -9.91 3.57
CA TYR A 37 -18.76 -9.69 3.20
C TYR A 37 -18.93 -9.04 1.83
N ARG A 38 -18.04 -8.10 1.45
CA ARG A 38 -18.16 -7.30 0.22
C ARG A 38 -17.27 -7.79 -0.90
N LEU A 39 -16.01 -8.11 -0.63
CA LEU A 39 -15.00 -8.40 -1.66
C LEU A 39 -14.92 -9.89 -2.02
N ALA A 40 -15.29 -10.80 -1.12
CA ALA A 40 -15.32 -12.23 -1.40
C ALA A 40 -16.46 -12.63 -2.35
N ARG A 41 -17.46 -11.77 -2.55
CA ARG A 41 -18.61 -12.08 -3.41
C ARG A 41 -18.17 -12.44 -4.83
N PRO A 42 -18.65 -13.58 -5.38
CA PRO A 42 -18.45 -13.92 -6.78
C PRO A 42 -19.08 -12.83 -7.66
N SER A 43 -18.40 -12.48 -8.74
CA SER A 43 -18.96 -11.59 -9.75
C SER A 43 -19.16 -12.36 -11.04
N ARG A 44 -20.30 -12.11 -11.68
CA ARG A 44 -20.61 -12.62 -13.02
C ARG A 44 -19.88 -11.84 -14.12
N ARG A 45 -19.30 -10.68 -13.80
CA ARG A 45 -18.60 -9.79 -14.74
C ARG A 45 -17.09 -9.96 -14.61
N PHE A 46 -16.43 -10.35 -15.71
CA PHE A 46 -14.97 -10.55 -15.80
C PHE A 46 -14.33 -9.59 -16.81
N THR A 47 -14.66 -8.30 -16.74
CA THR A 47 -13.96 -7.30 -17.55
C THR A 47 -12.64 -6.91 -16.89
N GLY A 48 -11.62 -6.54 -17.68
CA GLY A 48 -10.33 -6.11 -17.15
C GLY A 48 -10.46 -4.95 -16.16
N ALA A 49 -11.32 -3.97 -16.44
CA ALA A 49 -11.58 -2.85 -15.52
C ALA A 49 -12.22 -3.31 -14.20
N TYR A 50 -13.16 -4.25 -14.25
CA TYR A 50 -13.75 -4.83 -13.04
C TYR A 50 -12.71 -5.59 -12.21
N LEU A 51 -11.87 -6.40 -12.88
CA LEU A 51 -10.80 -7.14 -12.22
C LEU A 51 -9.80 -6.21 -11.54
N VAL A 52 -9.33 -5.16 -12.23
CA VAL A 52 -8.45 -4.16 -11.59
C VAL A 52 -9.15 -3.57 -10.38
N MET A 53 -10.37 -3.06 -10.49
CA MET A 53 -11.08 -2.47 -9.35
C MET A 53 -11.19 -3.43 -8.14
N LYS A 54 -11.57 -4.69 -8.39
CA LYS A 54 -11.72 -5.71 -7.34
C LYS A 54 -10.37 -6.06 -6.71
N LEU A 55 -9.36 -6.33 -7.52
CA LEU A 55 -8.02 -6.71 -7.07
C LEU A 55 -7.32 -5.55 -6.36
N SER A 56 -7.49 -4.31 -6.83
CA SER A 56 -6.98 -3.11 -6.16
C SER A 56 -7.58 -2.95 -4.77
N SER A 57 -8.89 -3.18 -4.63
CA SER A 57 -9.55 -3.13 -3.33
C SER A 57 -9.02 -4.20 -2.38
N LEU A 58 -8.83 -5.43 -2.87
CA LEU A 58 -8.22 -6.50 -2.09
C LEU A 58 -6.79 -6.15 -1.72
N PHE A 59 -5.99 -5.67 -2.65
CA PHE A 59 -4.60 -5.28 -2.41
C PHE A 59 -4.50 -4.25 -1.28
N MET A 60 -5.35 -3.22 -1.28
CA MET A 60 -5.37 -2.23 -0.20
C MET A 60 -5.76 -2.86 1.14
N VAL A 61 -6.75 -3.76 1.18
CA VAL A 61 -7.10 -4.47 2.43
C VAL A 61 -5.92 -5.31 2.93
N PHE A 62 -5.34 -6.13 2.06
CA PHE A 62 -4.27 -7.06 2.41
C PHE A 62 -3.01 -6.34 2.89
N ASP A 63 -2.62 -5.24 2.24
CA ASP A 63 -1.49 -4.42 2.68
C ASP A 63 -1.71 -3.89 4.10
N TYR A 64 -2.90 -3.38 4.42
CA TYR A 64 -3.21 -2.92 5.78
C TYR A 64 -3.20 -4.07 6.79
N LEU A 65 -3.81 -5.20 6.47
CA LEU A 65 -3.87 -6.34 7.38
C LEU A 65 -2.48 -6.92 7.65
N VAL A 66 -1.64 -7.09 6.62
CA VAL A 66 -0.29 -7.62 6.80
C VAL A 66 0.62 -6.61 7.51
N CYS A 67 0.51 -5.31 7.24
CA CYS A 67 1.16 -4.29 8.07
C CYS A 67 0.74 -4.38 9.54
N THR A 68 -0.56 -4.59 9.83
CA THR A 68 -1.01 -4.81 11.21
C THR A 68 -0.41 -6.07 11.81
N ILE A 69 -0.34 -7.17 11.06
CA ILE A 69 0.28 -8.42 11.51
C ILE A 69 1.76 -8.21 11.84
N GLU A 70 2.50 -7.47 11.01
CA GLU A 70 3.92 -7.17 11.27
C GLU A 70 4.11 -6.30 12.53
N VAL A 71 3.24 -5.31 12.74
CA VAL A 71 3.33 -4.39 13.89
C VAL A 71 2.91 -5.05 15.20
N VAL A 72 1.85 -5.85 15.18
CA VAL A 72 1.22 -6.43 16.38
C VAL A 72 1.78 -7.83 16.70
N GLY A 73 2.31 -8.53 15.70
CA GLY A 73 2.89 -9.86 15.83
C GLY A 73 1.88 -10.92 16.28
N ASP A 74 2.33 -11.80 17.18
CA ASP A 74 1.59 -12.98 17.64
C ASP A 74 0.22 -12.68 18.25
N LYS A 75 0.02 -11.47 18.78
CA LYS A 75 -1.28 -11.04 19.33
C LYS A 75 -2.40 -11.04 18.28
N MET A 76 -2.05 -10.97 17.00
CA MET A 76 -3.03 -11.06 15.91
C MET A 76 -3.57 -12.49 15.69
N ASN A 77 -2.92 -13.50 16.28
CA ASN A 77 -3.35 -14.91 16.28
C ASN A 77 -3.71 -15.44 14.87
N THR A 78 -2.90 -15.07 13.88
CA THR A 78 -3.17 -15.31 12.46
C THR A 78 -3.32 -16.79 12.13
N GLY A 79 -2.65 -17.68 12.85
CA GLY A 79 -2.76 -19.13 12.68
C GLY A 79 -4.19 -19.66 12.77
N ARG A 80 -5.09 -19.00 13.52
CA ARG A 80 -6.49 -19.45 13.67
C ARG A 80 -7.42 -19.00 12.55
N TRP A 81 -7.13 -17.90 11.86
CA TRP A 81 -8.10 -17.27 10.97
C TRP A 81 -7.56 -16.92 9.58
N TRP A 82 -6.25 -16.66 9.44
CA TRP A 82 -5.66 -16.20 8.19
C TRP A 82 -5.85 -17.20 7.04
N PRO A 83 -5.57 -18.52 7.19
CA PRO A 83 -5.77 -19.47 6.10
C PRO A 83 -7.21 -19.52 5.60
N ALA A 84 -8.19 -19.54 6.52
CA ALA A 84 -9.61 -19.56 6.18
C ALA A 84 -10.07 -18.23 5.55
N PHE A 85 -9.49 -17.11 5.99
CA PHE A 85 -9.77 -15.80 5.42
C PHE A 85 -9.27 -15.71 3.97
N VAL A 86 -8.00 -16.03 3.71
CA VAL A 86 -7.40 -15.86 2.38
C VAL A 86 -8.00 -16.79 1.32
N GLN A 87 -8.48 -17.96 1.72
CA GLN A 87 -9.18 -18.89 0.83
C GLN A 87 -10.48 -18.33 0.24
N LYS A 88 -11.11 -17.34 0.89
CA LYS A 88 -12.34 -16.70 0.39
C LYS A 88 -12.11 -15.88 -0.88
N PHE A 89 -10.86 -15.56 -1.22
CA PHE A 89 -10.53 -14.65 -2.31
C PHE A 89 -9.84 -15.39 -3.46
N PRO A 90 -10.55 -15.65 -4.57
CA PRO A 90 -9.89 -16.06 -5.81
C PRO A 90 -9.10 -14.87 -6.34
N THR A 91 -7.78 -15.01 -6.38
CA THR A 91 -6.83 -13.98 -6.84
C THR A 91 -5.96 -14.45 -8.01
N ALA A 92 -6.03 -15.73 -8.39
CA ALA A 92 -5.32 -16.29 -9.52
C ALA A 92 -6.13 -16.08 -10.81
N TYR A 93 -6.09 -14.85 -11.34
CA TYR A 93 -6.65 -14.56 -12.67
C TYR A 93 -5.53 -14.55 -13.69
N PHE A 94 -5.66 -15.36 -14.74
CA PHE A 94 -4.75 -15.33 -15.89
C PHE A 94 -5.39 -14.51 -17.00
N VAL A 95 -4.87 -13.31 -17.23
CA VAL A 95 -5.31 -12.46 -18.33
C VAL A 95 -4.21 -12.40 -19.38
N THR A 96 -4.45 -13.02 -20.53
CA THR A 96 -3.51 -12.98 -21.65
C THR A 96 -3.35 -11.56 -22.18
N GLU A 97 -2.11 -11.13 -22.40
CA GLU A 97 -1.77 -9.86 -23.06
C GLU A 97 -1.95 -9.93 -24.58
N ARG A 98 -3.09 -10.47 -25.05
CA ARG A 98 -3.40 -10.59 -26.48
C ARG A 98 -3.51 -9.22 -27.16
N ARG A 99 -3.40 -9.22 -28.51
CA ARG A 99 -3.55 -8.02 -29.37
C ARG A 99 -4.81 -7.24 -28.96
N GLY A 100 -4.61 -5.99 -28.57
CA GLY A 100 -5.64 -5.11 -28.06
C GLY A 100 -5.12 -3.68 -27.95
N ARG A 101 -6.02 -2.73 -27.70
CA ARG A 101 -5.66 -1.31 -27.53
C ARG A 101 -4.66 -1.15 -26.38
N LYS A 102 -3.76 -0.14 -26.47
CA LYS A 102 -2.73 0.14 -25.45
C LYS A 102 -3.30 0.16 -24.02
N LYS A 103 -4.48 0.78 -23.83
CA LYS A 103 -5.19 0.83 -22.54
C LYS A 103 -5.53 -0.56 -21.97
N THR A 104 -6.00 -1.49 -22.81
CA THR A 104 -6.32 -2.86 -22.38
C THR A 104 -5.07 -3.60 -21.94
N LYS A 105 -3.95 -3.43 -22.65
CA LYS A 105 -2.67 -4.03 -22.27
C LYS A 105 -2.19 -3.54 -20.90
N LEU A 106 -2.29 -2.24 -20.64
CA LEU A 106 -1.92 -1.66 -19.34
C LEU A 106 -2.78 -2.22 -18.19
N LEU A 107 -4.09 -2.35 -18.40
CA LEU A 107 -4.99 -2.94 -17.39
C LEU A 107 -4.66 -4.42 -17.15
N ASN A 108 -4.43 -5.20 -18.20
CA ASN A 108 -4.08 -6.62 -18.05
C ASN A 108 -2.76 -6.80 -17.31
N ARG A 109 -1.76 -5.96 -17.61
CA ARG A 109 -0.48 -5.95 -16.89
C ARG A 109 -0.67 -5.63 -15.41
N LEU A 110 -1.50 -4.64 -15.09
CA LEU A 110 -1.82 -4.30 -13.71
C LEU A 110 -2.56 -5.43 -12.99
N VAL A 111 -3.52 -6.11 -13.66
CA VAL A 111 -4.18 -7.31 -13.11
C VAL A 111 -3.15 -8.36 -12.76
N ASN A 112 -2.25 -8.72 -13.69
CA ASN A 112 -1.24 -9.75 -13.46
C ASN A 112 -0.32 -9.40 -12.29
N ARG A 113 0.15 -8.14 -12.20
CA ARG A 113 0.96 -7.68 -11.06
C ARG A 113 0.20 -7.75 -9.73
N LEU A 114 -1.07 -7.32 -9.71
CA LEU A 114 -1.91 -7.41 -8.51
C LEU A 114 -2.13 -8.87 -8.08
N CYS A 115 -2.34 -9.80 -9.01
CA CYS A 115 -2.46 -11.23 -8.72
C CYS A 115 -1.21 -11.77 -8.02
N LEU A 116 -0.02 -11.40 -8.53
CA LEU A 116 1.28 -11.82 -7.94
C LEU A 116 1.51 -11.21 -6.56
N ALA A 117 1.26 -9.91 -6.40
CA ALA A 117 1.38 -9.28 -5.08
C ALA A 117 0.40 -9.90 -4.07
N LEU A 118 -0.84 -10.16 -4.49
CA LEU A 118 -1.83 -10.80 -3.65
C LEU A 118 -1.47 -12.25 -3.31
N SER A 119 -0.80 -13.01 -4.18
CA SER A 119 -0.35 -14.36 -3.80
C SER A 119 0.67 -14.30 -2.67
N VAL A 120 1.61 -13.35 -2.71
CA VAL A 120 2.58 -13.13 -1.61
C VAL A 120 1.86 -12.70 -0.34
N TYR A 121 0.93 -11.75 -0.43
CA TYR A 121 0.13 -11.33 0.72
C TYR A 121 -0.65 -12.49 1.34
N LYS A 122 -1.22 -13.40 0.55
CA LYS A 122 -1.96 -14.55 1.08
C LYS A 122 -1.10 -15.50 1.92
N GLU A 123 0.22 -15.49 1.74
CA GLU A 123 1.17 -16.22 2.59
C GLU A 123 1.45 -15.49 3.92
N GLY A 124 0.81 -14.34 4.17
CA GLY A 124 1.03 -13.52 5.36
C GLY A 124 2.30 -12.68 5.30
N ARG A 125 2.89 -12.51 4.11
CA ARG A 125 4.13 -11.75 3.88
C ARG A 125 3.87 -10.56 2.98
N ARG A 126 4.74 -9.54 3.05
CA ARG A 126 4.66 -8.40 2.14
C ARG A 126 5.44 -8.67 0.84
N PRO A 127 4.91 -8.24 -0.32
CA PRO A 127 5.69 -8.14 -1.54
C PRO A 127 6.89 -7.21 -1.37
N GLU A 128 7.77 -7.18 -2.39
CA GLU A 128 8.89 -6.24 -2.42
C GLU A 128 8.37 -4.79 -2.30
N PHE A 129 9.08 -3.97 -1.53
CA PHE A 129 8.63 -2.65 -1.10
C PHE A 129 8.36 -1.70 -2.27
N ARG A 130 9.25 -1.66 -3.27
CA ARG A 130 9.05 -0.85 -4.48
C ARG A 130 7.84 -1.31 -5.27
N GLU A 131 7.60 -2.61 -5.39
CA GLU A 131 6.38 -3.14 -6.03
C GLU A 131 5.11 -2.70 -5.29
N ILE A 132 5.12 -2.67 -3.95
CA ILE A 132 3.98 -2.17 -3.17
C ILE A 132 3.70 -0.71 -3.49
N ILE A 133 4.72 0.14 -3.51
CA ILE A 133 4.59 1.57 -3.82
C ILE A 133 4.06 1.76 -5.24
N ASP A 134 4.69 1.11 -6.22
CA ASP A 134 4.32 1.25 -7.63
C ASP A 134 2.87 0.77 -7.89
N LEU A 135 2.44 -0.29 -7.21
CA LEU A 135 1.05 -0.76 -7.27
C LEU A 135 0.09 0.24 -6.63
N LYS A 136 0.38 0.78 -5.43
CA LYS A 136 -0.46 1.81 -4.79
C LYS A 136 -0.61 3.04 -5.69
N ARG A 137 0.49 3.53 -6.28
CA ARG A 137 0.48 4.63 -7.25
C ARG A 137 -0.41 4.31 -8.46
N ALA A 138 -0.22 3.14 -9.06
CA ALA A 138 -1.02 2.71 -10.21
C ALA A 138 -2.52 2.59 -9.87
N ILE A 139 -2.85 2.06 -8.69
CA ILE A 139 -4.23 1.94 -8.18
C ILE A 139 -4.87 3.33 -8.04
N LEU A 140 -4.19 4.25 -7.36
CA LEU A 140 -4.70 5.59 -7.05
C LEU A 140 -4.79 6.48 -8.30
N ALA A 141 -3.99 6.22 -9.33
CA ALA A 141 -4.06 6.92 -10.61
C ALA A 141 -5.27 6.49 -11.47
N GLN A 142 -5.80 5.27 -11.27
CA GLN A 142 -6.90 4.73 -12.08
C GLN A 142 -8.30 5.02 -11.52
N ALA A 143 -8.42 5.81 -10.43
CA ALA A 143 -9.62 6.12 -9.65
C ALA A 143 -10.96 5.80 -10.38
N TYR A 144 -11.47 4.58 -10.16
CA TYR A 144 -12.69 4.11 -10.79
C TYR A 144 -13.91 4.74 -10.12
N LYS A 145 -14.72 5.48 -10.90
CA LYS A 145 -15.89 6.26 -10.42
C LYS A 145 -16.84 5.49 -9.51
N ASP A 146 -16.97 4.17 -9.68
CA ASP A 146 -17.90 3.33 -8.91
C ASP A 146 -17.23 2.49 -7.80
N SER A 147 -16.01 2.85 -7.40
CA SER A 147 -15.25 2.11 -6.40
C SER A 147 -15.01 2.94 -5.14
N GLN A 148 -14.67 2.27 -4.03
CA GLN A 148 -14.21 2.96 -2.82
C GLN A 148 -12.99 3.86 -3.09
N LEU A 149 -12.23 3.57 -4.15
CA LEU A 149 -11.04 4.32 -4.59
C LEU A 149 -11.38 5.64 -5.30
N ALA A 150 -12.66 5.90 -5.61
CA ALA A 150 -13.11 7.22 -6.04
C ALA A 150 -13.33 8.18 -4.86
N ASN A 151 -13.28 7.71 -3.62
CA ASN A 151 -13.48 8.59 -2.48
C ASN A 151 -12.37 9.67 -2.42
N PRO A 152 -12.72 10.96 -2.28
CA PRO A 152 -11.73 12.06 -2.28
C PRO A 152 -10.65 11.93 -1.21
N LEU A 153 -10.92 11.25 -0.09
CA LEU A 153 -9.93 11.07 0.98
C LEU A 153 -8.68 10.31 0.52
N TRP A 154 -8.74 9.54 -0.58
CA TRP A 154 -7.56 8.91 -1.18
C TRP A 154 -6.50 9.92 -1.63
N GLU A 155 -6.84 11.21 -1.77
CA GLU A 155 -5.87 12.28 -2.00
C GLU A 155 -4.82 12.37 -0.89
N LEU A 156 -5.18 12.01 0.35
CA LEU A 156 -4.25 12.05 1.48
C LEU A 156 -3.08 11.08 1.29
N TRP A 157 -3.31 9.92 0.68
CA TRP A 157 -2.24 8.97 0.33
C TRP A 157 -1.38 9.47 -0.81
N ARG A 158 -1.97 10.16 -1.80
CA ARG A 158 -1.20 10.81 -2.88
C ARG A 158 -0.30 11.91 -2.32
N ARG A 159 -0.77 12.66 -1.33
CA ARG A 159 0.04 13.66 -0.62
C ARG A 159 1.19 13.02 0.15
N ASP A 160 0.95 11.92 0.85
CA ASP A 160 2.02 11.19 1.57
C ASP A 160 3.08 10.68 0.60
N ASP A 161 2.66 10.10 -0.52
CA ASP A 161 3.57 9.62 -1.56
C ASP A 161 4.43 10.75 -2.15
N LYS A 162 3.84 11.93 -2.35
CA LYS A 162 4.57 13.13 -2.78
C LYS A 162 5.60 13.56 -1.74
N GLN A 163 5.23 13.63 -0.46
CA GLN A 163 6.13 14.01 0.64
C GLN A 163 7.29 13.02 0.79
N PHE A 164 6.99 11.71 0.72
CA PHE A 164 7.98 10.65 0.74
C PHE A 164 8.97 10.77 -0.43
N SER A 165 8.48 11.12 -1.62
CA SER A 165 9.32 11.26 -2.81
C SER A 165 10.13 12.57 -2.84
N SER A 166 9.67 13.62 -2.15
CA SER A 166 10.36 14.92 -2.08
C SER A 166 11.38 15.03 -0.95
N GLY A 167 11.26 14.23 0.11
CA GLY A 167 12.14 14.28 1.29
C GLY A 167 13.53 13.67 1.12
N GLY A 168 13.94 13.31 -0.11
CA GLY A 168 15.23 12.67 -0.41
C GLY A 168 16.39 13.65 -0.68
N CYS A 169 16.19 14.96 -0.55
CA CYS A 169 17.23 15.97 -0.70
C CYS A 169 17.11 17.01 0.42
N ASP A 170 17.68 16.70 1.59
CA ASP A 170 18.09 17.70 2.59
C ASP A 170 19.20 17.08 3.46
N GLU A 171 20.29 16.64 2.81
CA GLU A 171 21.60 16.67 3.46
C GLU A 171 22.13 18.09 3.26
N GLN A 172 21.94 18.92 4.28
CA GLN A 172 22.62 20.20 4.40
C GLN A 172 24.13 19.92 4.44
N SER A 173 24.84 20.20 3.34
CA SER A 173 26.28 20.43 3.42
C SER A 173 26.52 21.59 4.39
N PRO A 174 27.27 21.40 5.48
CA PRO A 174 27.76 22.53 6.24
C PRO A 174 28.77 23.25 5.35
N ALA A 175 28.51 24.52 5.07
CA ALA A 175 29.54 25.44 4.65
C ALA A 175 30.51 25.59 5.84
N GLU A 176 31.63 24.87 5.80
CA GLU A 176 32.79 25.20 6.62
C GLU A 176 33.68 26.15 5.82
N ASP A 177 33.37 27.44 5.98
CA ASP A 177 34.41 28.48 5.97
C ASP A 177 35.35 28.19 7.16
N GLN A 178 36.61 27.88 6.86
CA GLN A 178 37.69 28.09 7.82
C GLN A 178 38.85 28.82 7.15
N GLU A 179 38.89 30.11 7.45
CA GLU A 179 40.09 30.95 7.45
C GLU A 179 41.23 30.26 8.22
N HIS A 180 42.37 30.03 7.56
CA HIS A 180 43.66 30.08 8.24
C HIS A 180 44.82 30.20 7.26
N GLY A 181 45.75 31.13 7.56
CA GLY A 181 47.11 31.07 7.04
C GLY A 181 47.69 32.39 6.59
N GLN A 182 48.10 33.22 7.56
CA GLN A 182 49.03 34.33 7.38
C GLN A 182 50.21 33.96 6.45
N ARG A 183 50.50 34.81 5.48
CA ARG A 183 51.82 34.84 4.81
C ARG A 183 52.68 35.91 5.46
N GLU A 184 53.71 35.45 6.15
CA GLU A 184 54.96 36.17 6.37
C GLU A 184 55.55 36.64 5.04
N SER A 185 56.11 37.85 5.04
CA SER A 185 57.28 38.19 4.25
C SER A 185 58.03 39.39 4.86
N ASP A 186 59.26 39.08 5.26
CA ASP A 186 60.41 39.89 5.68
C ASP A 186 60.60 41.24 4.95
N THR A 187 60.90 42.35 5.66
CA THR A 187 62.22 43.04 5.91
C THR A 187 62.99 43.47 4.65
N PRO A 188 63.84 44.53 4.64
CA PRO A 188 64.26 45.46 5.71
C PRO A 188 63.98 46.95 5.50
#